data_AF-A0A7C5ZH09-F1
#
_entry.id   AF-A0A7C5ZH09-F1
#
_cell.length_a   1.000
_cell.length_b   1.000
_cell.length_c   1.000
_cell.angle_alpha   90.00
_cell.angle_beta   90.00
_cell.angle_gamma   90.00
#
_symmetry.space_group_name_H-M   'P 1'
#
loop_
_entity.id
_entity.type
_entity.pdbx_description
1 polymer ?
#
loop_
_entity_poly.entity_id
_entity_poly.type
_entity_poly.pdbx_seq_one_letter_code
_entity_poly.pdbx_strand_id
1 'polypeptide(L)'
;MPGWSERIKLMGWRNLYFAPAALLLLSLVFWPWWGAILWQFVLGWWQLGALVVILPLAAARHAARHALRLRKDPFCIHCGYSLTGLPDGHNCPECGGRFDLKVIEEYRRDPHWFIVRFQQRHQLPPPHGGIVAGNSPRKSTDGT
;
A
#
# COMPACT_ATOMS: atom_id res chain seq x y z
N MET A 1 66.40 -31.00 19.79
CA MET A 1 65.85 -29.93 18.92
C MET A 1 65.20 -28.90 19.82
N PRO A 2 65.64 -27.63 19.82
CA PRO A 2 65.09 -26.63 20.73
C PRO A 2 63.60 -26.41 20.46
N GLY A 3 62.82 -26.33 21.54
CA GLY A 3 61.37 -26.14 21.49
C GLY A 3 60.97 -24.73 21.03
N TRP A 4 59.76 -24.58 20.52
CA TRP A 4 59.26 -23.30 20.01
C TRP A 4 59.26 -22.19 21.07
N SER A 5 59.03 -22.54 22.34
CA SER A 5 59.10 -21.64 23.50
C SER A 5 60.51 -21.10 23.77
N GLU A 6 61.56 -21.90 23.55
CA GLU A 6 62.96 -21.46 23.72
C GLU A 6 63.36 -20.47 22.61
N ARG A 7 62.87 -20.67 21.38
CA ARG A 7 63.10 -19.72 20.28
C ARG A 7 62.43 -18.37 20.53
N ILE A 8 61.24 -18.35 21.14
CA ILE A 8 60.54 -17.11 21.49
C ILE A 8 61.29 -16.35 22.60
N LYS A 9 61.81 -17.06 23.60
CA LYS A 9 62.64 -16.44 24.65
C LYS A 9 63.96 -15.88 24.12
N LEU A 10 64.60 -16.56 23.17
CA LEU A 10 65.85 -16.12 22.54
C LEU A 10 65.69 -14.89 21.62
N MET A 11 64.50 -14.62 21.10
CA MET A 11 64.26 -13.47 20.19
C MET A 11 64.03 -12.13 20.92
N GLY A 12 63.86 -12.12 22.24
CA GLY A 12 63.85 -10.91 23.07
C GLY A 12 62.94 -9.78 22.56
N TRP A 13 63.39 -8.53 22.74
CA TRP A 13 62.65 -7.31 22.35
C TRP A 13 62.47 -7.13 20.83
N ARG A 14 63.19 -7.89 19.99
CA ARG A 14 63.07 -7.81 18.52
C ARG A 14 61.70 -8.25 18.01
N ASN A 15 60.96 -9.07 18.75
CA ASN A 15 59.58 -9.44 18.38
C ASN A 15 58.60 -8.26 18.40
N LEU A 16 58.93 -7.16 19.10
CA LEU A 16 58.10 -5.96 19.14
C LEU A 16 57.96 -5.33 17.74
N TYR A 17 58.99 -5.44 16.88
CA TYR A 17 58.94 -4.93 15.51
C TYR A 17 57.95 -5.69 14.62
N PHE A 18 57.64 -6.95 14.94
CA PHE A 18 56.65 -7.75 14.21
C PHE A 18 55.22 -7.59 14.73
N ALA A 19 55.03 -7.02 15.93
CA ALA A 19 53.71 -6.79 16.51
C ALA A 19 52.75 -5.99 15.60
N PRO A 20 53.13 -4.86 14.97
CA PRO A 20 52.22 -4.14 14.07
C PRO A 20 51.85 -4.95 12.83
N ALA A 21 52.79 -5.73 12.27
CA ALA A 21 52.51 -6.60 11.13
C ALA A 21 51.55 -7.75 11.50
N ALA A 22 51.74 -8.37 12.66
CA ALA A 22 50.85 -9.40 13.18
C ALA A 22 49.44 -8.85 13.48
N LEU A 23 49.34 -7.66 14.08
CA LEU A 23 48.08 -6.97 14.30
C LEU A 23 47.36 -6.64 12.99
N LEU A 24 48.09 -6.21 11.97
CA LEU A 24 47.54 -5.89 10.65
C LEU A 24 47.06 -7.16 9.93
N LEU A 25 47.78 -8.28 10.05
CA LEU A 25 47.32 -9.57 9.53
C LEU A 25 46.08 -10.07 10.27
N LEU A 26 46.06 -9.97 11.61
CA LEU A 26 44.89 -10.33 12.41
C LEU A 26 43.69 -9.45 12.02
N SER A 27 43.86 -8.13 11.90
CA SER A 27 42.76 -7.25 11.51
C SER A 27 42.22 -7.60 10.14
N LEU A 28 43.07 -7.90 9.15
CA LEU A 28 42.66 -8.36 7.81
C LEU A 28 41.87 -9.68 7.85
N VAL A 29 42.29 -10.64 8.67
CA VAL A 29 41.61 -11.93 8.82
C VAL A 29 40.26 -11.78 9.54
N PHE A 30 40.19 -10.92 10.55
CA PHE A 30 38.96 -10.70 11.32
C PHE A 30 37.99 -9.70 10.65
N TRP A 31 38.47 -8.82 9.76
CA TRP A 31 37.68 -7.83 9.04
C TRP A 31 36.41 -8.37 8.35
N PRO A 32 36.46 -9.44 7.54
CA PRO A 32 35.25 -9.96 6.90
C PRO A 32 34.23 -10.47 7.90
N TRP A 33 34.68 -11.02 9.03
CA TRP A 33 33.78 -11.57 10.04
C TRP A 33 33.07 -10.44 10.82
N TRP A 34 33.82 -9.41 11.23
CA TRP A 34 33.25 -8.22 11.85
C TRP A 34 32.35 -7.43 10.90
N GLY A 35 32.74 -7.31 9.62
CA GLY A 35 31.93 -6.68 8.60
C GLY A 35 30.58 -7.38 8.40
N ALA A 36 30.57 -8.71 8.34
CA ALA A 36 29.32 -9.48 8.23
C ALA A 36 28.40 -9.28 9.45
N ILE A 37 28.97 -9.29 10.66
CA ILE A 37 28.22 -9.07 11.90
C ILE A 37 27.62 -7.66 11.92
N LEU A 38 28.43 -6.62 11.66
CA LEU A 38 27.95 -5.24 11.61
C LEU A 38 26.87 -5.05 10.54
N TRP A 39 27.05 -5.67 9.37
CA TRP A 39 26.07 -5.62 8.29
C TRP A 39 24.72 -6.25 8.69
N GLN A 40 24.75 -7.40 9.38
CA GLN A 40 23.54 -8.02 9.91
C GLN A 40 22.84 -7.13 10.95
N PHE A 41 23.61 -6.46 11.82
CA PHE A 41 23.02 -5.50 12.76
C PHE A 41 22.36 -4.33 12.03
N VAL A 42 23.03 -3.74 11.03
CA VAL A 42 22.46 -2.63 10.24
C VAL A 42 21.15 -3.05 9.57
N LEU A 43 21.12 -4.21 8.90
CA LEU A 43 19.92 -4.74 8.26
C LEU A 43 18.80 -5.05 9.27
N GLY A 44 19.13 -5.67 10.40
CA GLY A 44 18.17 -6.00 11.45
C GLY A 44 17.53 -4.74 12.06
N TRP A 45 18.34 -3.74 12.40
CA TRP A 45 17.85 -2.46 12.92
C TRP A 45 17.00 -1.71 11.89
N TRP A 46 17.39 -1.72 10.62
CA TRP A 46 16.58 -1.14 9.55
C TRP A 46 15.20 -1.80 9.43
N GLN A 47 15.14 -3.14 9.47
CA GLN A 47 13.88 -3.87 9.41
C GLN A 47 12.97 -3.56 10.61
N LEU A 48 13.53 -3.51 11.82
CA LEU A 48 12.79 -3.11 13.02
C LEU A 48 12.26 -1.67 12.90
N GLY A 49 13.09 -0.74 12.44
CA GLY A 49 12.68 0.65 12.19
C GLY A 49 11.55 0.76 11.17
N ALA A 50 11.64 0.03 10.05
CA ALA A 50 10.59 -0.02 9.04
C ALA A 50 9.28 -0.58 9.61
N LEU A 51 9.34 -1.64 10.40
CA LEU A 51 8.17 -2.23 11.04
C LEU A 51 7.50 -1.24 12.00
N VAL A 52 8.29 -0.55 12.84
CA VAL A 52 7.79 0.47 13.79
C VAL A 52 7.06 1.61 13.08
N VAL A 53 7.44 1.96 11.85
CA VAL A 53 6.77 3.02 11.07
C VAL A 53 5.55 2.50 10.30
N ILE A 54 5.67 1.34 9.65
CA ILE A 54 4.62 0.78 8.79
C ILE A 54 3.39 0.37 9.61
N LEU A 55 3.59 -0.26 10.76
CA LEU A 55 2.51 -0.80 11.59
C LEU A 55 1.51 0.28 12.08
N PRO A 56 1.93 1.42 12.66
CA PRO A 56 1.02 2.48 13.05
C PRO A 56 0.38 3.18 11.85
N LEU A 57 1.09 3.35 10.74
CA LEU A 57 0.50 3.88 9.49
C LEU A 57 -0.62 2.98 8.97
N ALA A 58 -0.39 1.67 8.96
CA ALA A 58 -1.39 0.68 8.56
C ALA A 58 -2.58 0.67 9.52
N ALA A 59 -2.33 0.72 10.83
CA ALA A 59 -3.36 0.80 11.86
C ALA A 59 -4.18 2.09 11.73
N ALA A 60 -3.55 3.24 11.54
CA ALA A 60 -4.23 4.52 11.35
C ALA A 60 -5.09 4.52 10.08
N ARG A 61 -4.57 3.98 8.96
CA ARG A 61 -5.34 3.83 7.71
C ARG A 61 -6.53 2.89 7.90
N HIS A 62 -6.34 1.80 8.64
CA HIS A 62 -7.41 0.85 8.95
C HIS A 62 -8.49 1.51 9.83
N ALA A 63 -8.09 2.19 10.90
CA ALA A 63 -8.98 2.92 11.80
C ALA A 63 -9.75 4.03 11.07
N ALA A 64 -9.10 4.80 10.19
CA ALA A 64 -9.74 5.82 9.37
C ALA A 64 -10.82 5.23 8.46
N ARG A 65 -10.51 4.11 7.77
CA ARG A 65 -11.50 3.40 6.94
C ARG A 65 -12.66 2.86 7.76
N HIS A 66 -12.38 2.32 8.95
CA HIS A 66 -13.40 1.82 9.86
C HIS A 66 -14.31 2.95 10.34
N ALA A 67 -13.74 4.08 10.76
CA ALA A 67 -14.48 5.27 11.16
C ALA A 67 -15.36 5.82 10.02
N LEU A 68 -14.87 5.82 8.78
CA LEU A 68 -15.66 6.23 7.62
C LEU A 68 -16.83 5.28 7.35
N ARG A 69 -16.65 3.96 7.51
CA ARG A 69 -17.74 2.98 7.38
C ARG A 69 -18.82 3.13 8.45
N LEU A 70 -18.44 3.61 9.65
CA LEU A 70 -19.36 3.85 10.74
C LEU A 70 -20.18 5.14 10.59
N ARG A 71 -19.79 6.08 9.73
CA ARG A 71 -20.57 7.30 9.51
C ARG A 71 -21.94 6.94 8.96
N LYS A 72 -22.99 7.28 9.72
CA LYS A 72 -24.40 7.09 9.31
C LYS A 72 -24.97 8.23 8.48
N ASP A 73 -24.27 9.35 8.46
CA ASP A 73 -24.72 10.54 7.79
C ASP A 73 -24.57 10.45 6.26
N PRO A 74 -25.57 10.93 5.50
CA PRO A 74 -25.45 11.05 4.06
C PRO A 74 -24.38 12.09 3.72
N PHE A 75 -23.52 11.80 2.75
CA PHE A 75 -22.49 12.71 2.27
C PHE A 75 -22.52 12.81 0.74
N CYS A 76 -22.04 13.93 0.21
CA CYS A 76 -21.92 14.12 -1.23
C CYS A 76 -20.83 13.19 -1.81
N ILE A 77 -21.17 12.39 -2.82
CA ILE A 77 -20.24 11.45 -3.47
C ILE A 77 -19.09 12.19 -4.18
N HIS A 78 -19.29 13.46 -4.55
CA HIS A 78 -18.31 14.26 -5.28
C HIS A 78 -17.31 14.97 -4.37
N CYS A 79 -17.77 15.70 -3.34
CA CYS A 79 -16.90 16.53 -2.49
C CYS A 79 -16.75 16.01 -1.05
N GLY A 80 -17.58 15.06 -0.61
CA GLY A 80 -17.56 14.53 0.76
C GLY A 80 -18.25 15.40 1.82
N TYR A 81 -18.90 16.52 1.44
CA TYR A 81 -19.65 17.36 2.37
C TYR A 81 -20.84 16.61 3.00
N SER A 82 -21.12 16.87 4.27
CA SER A 82 -22.24 16.26 4.99
C SER A 82 -23.57 16.83 4.50
N LEU A 83 -24.49 15.97 4.08
CA LEU A 83 -25.82 16.36 3.60
C LEU A 83 -26.89 16.23 4.69
N THR A 84 -26.49 16.05 5.95
CA THR A 84 -27.40 15.96 7.09
C THR A 84 -28.27 17.22 7.17
N GLY A 85 -29.60 17.03 7.14
CA GLY A 85 -30.58 18.12 7.23
C GLY A 85 -30.95 18.78 5.91
N LEU A 86 -30.34 18.42 4.79
CA LEU A 86 -30.77 18.89 3.47
C LEU A 86 -31.86 17.98 2.88
N PRO A 87 -32.87 18.53 2.16
CA PRO A 87 -33.88 17.72 1.50
C PRO A 87 -33.32 17.01 0.26
N ASP A 88 -33.96 15.93 -0.14
CA ASP A 88 -33.59 15.17 -1.34
C ASP A 88 -33.73 16.00 -2.63
N GLY A 89 -32.84 15.79 -3.60
CA GLY A 89 -32.87 16.48 -4.90
C GLY A 89 -32.33 17.93 -4.91
N HIS A 90 -31.80 18.42 -3.79
CA HIS A 90 -31.16 19.74 -3.72
C HIS A 90 -29.71 19.72 -4.27
N ASN A 91 -29.13 20.92 -4.40
CA ASN A 91 -27.74 21.10 -4.78
C ASN A 91 -26.86 21.10 -3.53
N CYS A 92 -25.71 20.45 -3.60
CA CYS A 92 -24.71 20.50 -2.55
C CYS A 92 -24.16 21.94 -2.42
N PRO A 93 -24.04 22.50 -1.20
CA PRO A 93 -23.57 23.88 -1.02
C PRO A 93 -22.09 24.07 -1.37
N GLU A 94 -21.26 23.02 -1.28
CA GLU A 94 -19.83 23.08 -1.58
C GLU A 94 -19.53 22.97 -3.08
N CYS A 95 -20.13 22.00 -3.78
CA CYS A 95 -19.82 21.74 -5.19
C CYS A 95 -20.90 22.18 -6.18
N GLY A 96 -22.09 22.57 -5.70
CA GLY A 96 -23.24 22.92 -6.55
C GLY A 96 -23.91 21.74 -7.26
N GLY A 97 -23.35 20.54 -7.17
CA GLY A 97 -23.89 19.34 -7.81
C GLY A 97 -25.22 18.91 -7.20
N ARG A 98 -26.19 18.54 -8.05
CA ARG A 98 -27.42 17.87 -7.62
C ARG A 98 -27.08 16.52 -6.99
N PHE A 99 -27.70 16.21 -5.86
CA PHE A 99 -27.60 14.90 -5.24
C PHE A 99 -28.98 14.24 -5.10
N ASP A 100 -28.96 12.91 -5.04
CA ASP A 100 -30.12 12.08 -4.74
C ASP A 100 -29.72 11.17 -3.57
N LEU A 101 -30.45 11.25 -2.46
CA LEU A 101 -30.18 10.49 -1.25
C LEU A 101 -30.28 8.98 -1.50
N LYS A 102 -31.13 8.54 -2.43
CA LYS A 102 -31.25 7.13 -2.81
C LYS A 102 -29.99 6.64 -3.53
N VAL A 103 -29.41 7.47 -4.40
CA VAL A 103 -28.14 7.18 -5.09
C VAL A 103 -26.99 7.12 -4.09
N ILE A 104 -26.98 8.04 -3.11
CA ILE A 104 -26.00 8.05 -2.02
C ILE A 104 -26.11 6.78 -1.16
N GLU A 105 -27.33 6.36 -0.81
CA GLU A 105 -27.56 5.13 -0.05
C GLU A 105 -27.14 3.87 -0.84
N GLU A 106 -27.35 3.85 -2.17
CA GLU A 106 -26.86 2.77 -3.03
C GLU A 106 -25.33 2.75 -3.06
N TYR A 107 -24.67 3.90 -3.24
CA TYR A 107 -23.22 4.03 -3.20
C TYR A 107 -22.65 3.57 -1.85
N ARG A 108 -23.35 3.88 -0.76
CA ARG A 108 -22.97 3.47 0.59
C ARG A 108 -23.04 1.96 0.79
N ARG A 109 -24.03 1.28 0.21
CA ARG A 109 -24.22 -0.18 0.36
C ARG A 109 -23.09 -0.96 -0.31
N ASP A 110 -22.71 -0.57 -1.53
CA ASP A 110 -21.57 -1.17 -2.24
C ASP A 110 -20.90 -0.13 -3.17
N PRO A 111 -19.84 0.56 -2.70
CA PRO A 111 -19.18 1.59 -3.50
C PRO A 111 -18.45 0.99 -4.70
N HIS A 112 -17.95 -0.25 -4.59
CA HIS A 112 -17.23 -0.89 -5.70
C HIS A 112 -18.20 -1.22 -6.84
N TRP A 113 -19.32 -1.86 -6.53
CA TRP A 113 -20.37 -2.12 -7.51
C TRP A 113 -20.92 -0.84 -8.13
N PHE A 114 -21.14 0.20 -7.32
CA PHE A 114 -21.61 1.49 -7.80
C PHE A 114 -20.65 2.11 -8.82
N ILE A 115 -19.35 2.17 -8.53
CA ILE A 115 -18.34 2.75 -9.43
C ILE A 115 -18.32 2.01 -10.77
N VAL A 116 -18.29 0.67 -10.73
CA VAL A 116 -18.27 -0.15 -11.95
C VAL A 116 -19.55 0.07 -12.78
N ARG A 117 -20.71 0.01 -12.14
CA ARG A 117 -22.02 0.23 -12.79
C ARG A 117 -22.15 1.65 -13.34
N PHE A 118 -21.68 2.66 -12.61
CA PHE A 118 -21.68 4.06 -13.01
C PHE A 118 -20.78 4.27 -14.23
N GLN A 119 -19.55 3.73 -14.20
CA GLN A 119 -18.65 3.72 -15.35
C GLN A 119 -19.28 3.04 -16.56
N GLN A 120 -19.88 1.85 -16.38
CA GLN A 120 -20.56 1.14 -17.46
C GLN A 120 -21.70 1.97 -18.07
N ARG A 121 -22.51 2.67 -17.26
CA ARG A 121 -23.59 3.55 -17.75
C ARG A 121 -23.07 4.77 -18.51
N HIS A 122 -21.94 5.33 -18.10
CA HIS A 122 -21.35 6.50 -18.76
C HIS A 122 -20.43 6.16 -19.94
N GLN A 123 -19.97 4.92 -20.03
CA GLN A 123 -19.26 4.37 -21.19
C GLN A 123 -20.21 3.79 -22.24
N LEU A 124 -21.54 3.80 -22.00
CA LEU A 124 -22.48 3.56 -23.07
C LEU A 124 -22.23 4.61 -24.16
N PRO A 125 -22.01 4.21 -25.42
CA PRO A 125 -21.96 5.18 -26.50
C PRO A 125 -23.22 6.05 -26.39
N PRO A 126 -23.09 7.37 -26.59
CA PRO A 126 -24.26 8.24 -26.60
C PRO A 126 -25.34 7.64 -27.52
N PRO A 127 -26.63 7.78 -27.19
CA PRO A 127 -27.73 7.26 -28.01
C PRO A 127 -27.75 7.99 -29.36
N HIS A 128 -26.83 7.62 -30.23
CA HIS A 128 -26.64 8.11 -31.58
C HIS A 128 -26.94 6.91 -32.48
N GLY A 129 -28.21 6.81 -32.83
CA GLY A 129 -28.77 5.67 -33.52
C GLY A 129 -29.96 5.20 -32.73
N GLY A 130 -31.13 5.77 -33.04
CA GLY A 130 -32.37 5.06 -32.75
C GLY A 130 -32.18 3.65 -33.28
N ILE A 131 -32.35 2.66 -32.41
CA ILE A 131 -32.51 1.29 -32.86
C ILE A 131 -33.74 1.36 -33.77
N VAL A 132 -33.53 1.48 -35.08
CA VAL A 132 -34.57 1.18 -36.05
C VAL A 132 -34.81 -0.29 -35.77
N ALA A 133 -35.88 -0.58 -35.02
CA ALA A 133 -36.37 -1.92 -34.88
C ALA A 133 -36.60 -2.37 -36.32
N GLY A 134 -35.64 -3.13 -36.87
CA GLY A 134 -35.78 -3.66 -38.20
C GLY A 134 -37.11 -4.37 -38.22
N ASN A 135 -37.91 -4.12 -39.26
CA ASN A 135 -39.12 -4.90 -39.51
C ASN A 135 -38.67 -6.35 -39.70
N SER A 136 -38.46 -7.10 -38.61
CA SER A 136 -38.38 -8.54 -38.68
C SER A 136 -39.81 -8.99 -38.86
N PRO A 137 -40.23 -9.44 -40.05
CA PRO A 137 -41.55 -10.02 -40.18
C PRO A 137 -41.58 -11.23 -39.24
N ARG A 138 -42.39 -11.16 -38.18
CA ARG A 138 -42.77 -12.35 -37.43
C ARG A 138 -43.40 -13.29 -38.45
N LYS A 139 -42.74 -14.39 -38.76
CA LYS A 139 -43.32 -15.46 -39.56
C LYS A 139 -44.52 -15.97 -38.75
N SER A 140 -45.74 -15.72 -39.23
CA SER A 140 -46.95 -16.28 -38.60
C SER A 140 -46.84 -17.79 -38.70
N THR A 141 -46.77 -18.44 -37.55
CA THR A 141 -46.84 -19.90 -37.44
C THR A 141 -48.29 -20.26 -37.12
N ASP A 142 -49.19 -19.97 -38.07
CA ASP A 142 -50.54 -20.52 -38.03
C ASP A 142 -50.45 -21.96 -38.58
N GLY A 143 -50.40 -22.91 -37.65
CA GLY A 143 -50.55 -24.33 -37.95
C GLY A 143 -52.03 -24.69 -37.98
N THR A 144 -52.51 -25.12 -39.15
CA THR A 144 -53.71 -25.95 -39.33
C THR A 144 -53.49 -27.37 -38.87
#